data_AF-M0E082-F1
#
_entry.id   AF-M0E082-F1
#
_cell.length_a   1.000
_cell.length_b   1.000
_cell.length_c   1.000
_cell.angle_alpha   90.00
_cell.angle_beta   90.00
_cell.angle_gamma   90.00
#
_symmetry.space_group_name_H-M   'P 1'
#
loop_
_entity.id
_entity.type
_entity.pdbx_description
1 polymer ?
#
loop_
_entity_poly.entity_id
_entity_poly.type
_entity_poly.pdbx_seq_one_letter_code
_entity_poly.pdbx_strand_id
1 'polypeptide(L)' 'GHPIVALDVWEHSYYHDYGPARGEFVDNFFEVVDWDEPATRYEQAVELFE' A
#
# COMPACT_ATOMS: atom_id res chain seq x y z
N GLY A 1 -11.26 4.03 11.91
CA GLY A 1 -10.91 3.70 10.52
C GLY A 1 -10.24 2.35 10.52
N HIS A 2 -10.60 1.47 9.59
CA HIS A 2 -9.96 0.17 9.41
C HIS A 2 -8.99 0.28 8.22
N PRO A 3 -7.67 0.16 8.42
CA PRO A 3 -6.69 0.33 7.34
C PRO A 3 -6.78 -0.84 6.36
N ILE A 4 -6.83 -0.52 5.06
CA ILE A 4 -6.96 -1.52 3.98
C ILE A 4 -5.62 -1.71 3.25
N VAL A 5 -4.96 -0.60 2.93
CA VAL A 5 -3.61 -0.56 2.35
C VAL A 5 -2.85 0.58 3.04
N ALA A 6 -1.56 0.38 3.25
CA ALA A 6 -0.64 1.42 3.70
C ALA A 6 0.63 1.39 2.86
N LEU A 7 1.17 2.57 2.55
CA LEU A 7 2.43 2.75 1.84
C LEU A 7 3.33 3.68 2.67
N ASP A 8 4.49 3.17 3.07
CA ASP A 8 5.52 4.00 3.71
C ASP A 8 6.30 4.79 2.65
N VAL A 9 6.24 6.12 2.72
CA VAL A 9 6.91 7.05 1.81
C VAL A 9 8.06 7.82 2.47
N TRP A 10 8.59 7.33 3.59
CA TRP A 10 9.83 7.83 4.17
C TRP A 10 11.03 7.45 3.30
N GLU A 11 12.07 8.30 3.25
CA GLU A 11 13.24 8.05 2.39
C GLU A 11 13.89 6.69 2.66
N HIS A 12 13.87 6.17 3.90
CA HIS A 12 14.41 4.84 4.19
C HIS A 12 13.68 3.70 3.46
N SER A 13 12.44 3.88 3.00
CA SER A 13 11.64 2.81 2.40
C SER A 13 11.90 2.64 0.91
N TYR A 14 12.44 3.67 0.24
CA TYR A 14 12.61 3.68 -1.21
C TYR A 14 13.93 4.29 -1.72
N TYR A 15 14.64 5.09 -0.94
CA TYR A 15 15.77 5.88 -1.46
C TYR A 15 16.96 5.01 -1.88
N HIS A 16 17.12 3.81 -1.32
CA HIS A 16 18.18 2.88 -1.74
C HIS A 16 18.00 2.42 -3.19
N ASP A 17 16.77 2.09 -3.59
CA ASP A 17 16.46 1.53 -4.90
C ASP A 17 16.09 2.62 -5.93
N TYR A 18 15.43 3.69 -5.48
CA TYR A 18 14.84 4.73 -6.35
C TYR A 18 15.51 6.11 -6.21
N GLY A 19 16.38 6.32 -5.22
CA GLY A 19 16.96 7.63 -4.94
C GLY A 19 15.89 8.73 -4.76
N PRO A 20 15.98 9.88 -5.45
CA PRO A 20 14.98 10.94 -5.35
C PRO A 20 13.66 10.63 -6.08
N ALA A 21 13.59 9.52 -6.84
CA ALA A 21 12.46 9.18 -7.70
C ALA A 21 11.29 8.54 -6.92
N ARG A 22 10.70 9.27 -5.98
CA ARG A 22 9.55 8.77 -5.19
C ARG A 22 8.33 8.42 -6.05
N GLY A 23 8.14 9.09 -7.19
CA GLY A 23 7.03 8.79 -8.10
C GLY A 23 7.09 7.36 -8.63
N GLU A 24 8.26 6.96 -9.14
CA GLU A 24 8.51 5.62 -9.67
C GLU A 24 8.35 4.54 -8.58
N PHE A 25 8.77 4.83 -7.34
CA PHE A 25 8.51 3.95 -6.20
C PHE A 25 7.00 3.71 -5.96
N VAL A 26 6.19 4.78 -5.99
CA VAL A 26 4.74 4.67 -5.79
C VAL A 26 4.08 3.91 -6.95
N ASP A 27 4.49 4.19 -8.18
CA ASP A 27 3.96 3.51 -9.36
C ASP A 27 4.27 2.00 -9.29
N ASN A 28 5.53 1.64 -9.04
CA ASN A 28 5.96 0.24 -8.90
C ASN A 28 5.32 -0.47 -7.71
N PHE A 29 5.06 0.24 -6.60
CA PHE A 29 4.32 -0.33 -5.47
C PHE A 29 2.96 -0.88 -5.93
N PHE A 30 2.19 -0.12 -6.70
CA PHE A 30 0.88 -0.57 -7.18
C PHE A 30 0.95 -1.71 -8.22
N GLU A 31 2.09 -1.90 -8.88
CA GLU A 31 2.31 -3.05 -9.78
C GLU A 31 2.53 -4.37 -9.03
N VAL A 32 3.05 -4.32 -7.79
CA VAL A 32 3.47 -5.52 -7.04
C VAL A 32 2.63 -5.83 -5.81
N VAL A 33 1.67 -4.96 -5.45
CA VAL A 33 0.74 -5.22 -4.34
C VAL A 33 -0.05 -6.50 -4.61
N ASP A 34 -0.07 -7.39 -3.61
CA ASP A 34 -1.02 -8.50 -3.55
C ASP A 34 -2.40 -7.94 -3.16
N TRP A 35 -3.30 -7.87 -4.14
CA TRP A 35 -4.61 -7.24 -4.01
C TRP A 35 -5.68 -8.11 -3.31
N ASP A 36 -5.44 -9.43 -3.19
CA ASP A 36 -6.40 -10.35 -2.56
C ASP A 36 -6.55 -10.04 -1.06
N GLU A 37 -5.46 -9.66 -0.41
CA GLU A 37 -5.45 -9.35 1.01
C GLU A 37 -6.16 -8.01 1.35
N PRO A 38 -5.89 -6.87 0.68
CA PRO A 38 -6.68 -5.64 0.83
C PRO A 38 -8.18 -5.84 0.55
N ALA A 39 -8.53 -6.65 -0.46
CA ALA A 39 -9.93 -6.97 -0.74
C ALA A 39 -10.59 -7.69 0.45
N THR A 40 -9.91 -8.71 0.99
CA THR A 40 -10.37 -9.45 2.18
C THR A 40 -10.53 -8.55 3.40
N ARG A 41 -9.57 -7.64 3.65
CA ARG A 41 -9.67 -6.67 4.76
C ARG A 41 -10.83 -5.69 4.57
N TYR A 42 -11.12 -5.31 3.33
CA TYR A 42 -12.23 -4.44 3.02
C TYR A 42 -13.57 -5.11 3.32
N GLU A 43 -13.75 -6.38 2.91
CA GLU A 43 -14.95 -7.15 3.21
C GLU A 43 -15.18 -7.30 4.73
N GLN A 44 -14.14 -7.64 5.48
CA GLN A 44 -14.21 -7.72 6.95
C GLN A 44 -14.57 -6.39 7.59
N ALA A 45 -14.03 -5.27 7.07
CA ALA A 45 -14.37 -3.95 7.55
C ALA A 45 -15.83 -3.62 7.29
N VAL A 46 -16.35 -3.95 6.10
CA VAL A 46 -17.77 -3.75 5.77
C VAL A 46 -18.66 -4.57 6.71
N GLU A 47 -18.40 -5.86 6.89
CA GLU A 47 -19.18 -6.73 7.79
C GLU A 47 -19.17 -6.25 9.25
N LEU A 48 -18.05 -5.72 9.73
CA LEU A 48 -17.92 -5.24 11.11
C LEU A 48 -18.73 -3.96 11.39
N PHE A 49 -19.00 -3.15 10.36
CA PHE A 49 -19.66 -1.84 10.48
C PHE A 49 -21.08 -1.80 9.90
N GLU A 50 -21.56 -2.91 9.35
CA GLU A 50 -22.99 -3.20 9.10
C GLU A 50 -23.68 -3.75 10.36
#